data_AF-A0A0T5ZES9-F1
#
_entry.id   AF-A0A0T5ZES9-F1
#
_cell.length_a   1.000
_cell.length_b   1.000
_cell.length_c   1.000
_cell.angle_alpha   90.00
_cell.angle_beta   90.00
_cell.angle_gamma   90.00
#
_symmetry.space_group_name_H-M   'P 1'
#
loop_
_entity.id
_entity.type
_entity.pdbx_description
1 polymer ?
#
loop_
_entity_poly.entity_id
_entity_poly.type
_entity_poly.pdbx_seq_one_letter_code
_entity_poly.pdbx_strand_id
1 'polypeptide(L)'
;MDDQFDVRAIDTKKLSIVFLIEDYMASYTNEVAKIHRQFNTALKRAKSRQTVLNAYWTHKKQHERLLQKHLKEEMAQVNRIKNRLDYK
;
A
#
# COMPACT_ATOMS: atom_id res chain seq x y z
N MET A 1 -13.25 -8.59 43.59
CA MET A 1 -13.31 -9.59 42.52
C MET A 1 -12.84 -8.89 41.27
N ASP A 2 -11.52 -8.78 41.16
CA ASP A 2 -10.88 -8.24 39.97
C ASP A 2 -10.93 -9.35 38.92
N ASP A 3 -11.85 -9.21 37.96
CA ASP A 3 -11.82 -9.97 36.72
C ASP A 3 -10.56 -9.55 35.95
N GLN A 4 -9.45 -10.18 36.34
CA GLN A 4 -8.21 -10.19 35.59
C GLN A 4 -8.51 -10.88 34.26
N PHE A 5 -8.93 -10.11 33.25
CA PHE A 5 -8.90 -10.54 31.85
C PHE A 5 -7.46 -10.95 31.55
N ASP A 6 -7.21 -12.25 31.59
CA ASP A 6 -5.91 -12.83 31.28
C ASP A 6 -5.70 -12.75 29.76
N VAL A 7 -5.25 -11.58 29.30
CA VAL A 7 -4.82 -11.30 27.92
C VAL A 7 -3.49 -11.98 27.57
N ARG A 8 -3.03 -12.93 28.39
CA ARG A 8 -1.80 -13.69 28.13
C ARG A 8 -2.02 -14.56 26.90
N ALA A 9 -1.30 -14.19 25.83
CA ALA A 9 -1.24 -14.86 24.53
C ALA A 9 -2.42 -14.60 23.57
N ILE A 10 -2.78 -13.33 23.35
CA ILE A 10 -3.10 -12.97 21.96
C ILE A 10 -1.78 -13.18 21.19
N ASP A 11 -1.70 -14.31 20.48
CA ASP A 11 -0.55 -14.79 19.72
C ASP A 11 0.28 -13.65 19.14
N THR A 12 1.46 -13.43 19.70
CA THR A 12 2.39 -12.36 19.29
C THR A 12 2.76 -12.46 17.80
N LYS A 13 2.65 -13.64 17.20
CA LYS A 13 2.82 -13.83 15.74
C LYS A 13 1.66 -13.24 14.97
N LYS A 14 0.42 -13.41 15.44
CA LYS A 14 -0.80 -12.85 14.82
C LYS A 14 -0.77 -11.31 14.87
N LEU A 15 -0.36 -10.72 15.99
CA LEU A 15 -0.14 -9.26 16.09
C LEU A 15 0.95 -8.77 15.14
N SER A 16 2.06 -9.51 15.00
CA SER A 16 3.16 -9.11 14.10
C SER A 16 2.76 -9.15 12.62
N ILE A 17 1.86 -10.07 12.23
CA ILE A 17 1.41 -10.18 10.83
C ILE A 17 0.45 -9.05 10.48
N VAL A 18 -0.52 -8.74 11.35
CA VAL A 18 -1.50 -7.66 11.12
C VAL A 18 -0.81 -6.30 11.05
N PHE A 19 0.10 -6.01 11.98
CA PHE A 19 0.86 -4.76 11.99
C PHE A 19 1.67 -4.52 10.70
N LEU A 20 2.28 -5.57 10.14
CA LEU A 20 3.05 -5.48 8.90
C LEU A 20 2.17 -5.22 7.65
N ILE A 21 0.88 -5.56 7.69
CA ILE A 21 -0.05 -5.33 6.58
C ILE A 21 -0.57 -3.89 6.60
N GLU A 22 -0.88 -3.34 7.78
CA GLU A 22 -1.43 -2.00 7.96
C GLU A 22 -0.44 -0.89 7.54
N ASP A 23 0.82 -0.97 7.97
CA ASP A 23 1.87 0.02 7.60
C ASP A 23 2.08 0.08 6.08
N TYR A 24 1.93 -1.06 5.41
CA TYR A 24 2.18 -1.20 3.98
C TYR A 24 1.04 -0.64 3.13
N MET A 25 -0.21 -0.90 3.53
CA MET A 25 -1.41 -0.28 2.96
C MET A 25 -1.40 1.25 3.15
N ALA A 26 -0.98 1.74 4.32
CA ALA A 26 -0.86 3.16 4.59
C ALA A 26 0.15 3.84 3.63
N SER A 27 1.25 3.16 3.31
CA SER A 27 2.23 3.66 2.33
C SER A 27 1.66 3.75 0.91
N TYR A 28 0.97 2.70 0.44
CA TYR A 28 0.36 2.67 -0.90
C TYR A 28 -0.66 3.79 -1.09
N THR A 29 -1.58 3.95 -0.13
CA THR A 29 -2.64 4.97 -0.21
C THR A 29 -2.07 6.39 -0.24
N ASN A 30 -1.01 6.66 0.53
CA ASN A 30 -0.29 7.94 0.51
C ASN A 30 0.37 8.22 -0.85
N GLU A 31 1.02 7.22 -1.46
CA GLU A 31 1.61 7.36 -2.80
C GLU A 31 0.55 7.59 -3.89
N VAL A 32 -0.58 6.88 -3.84
CA VAL A 32 -1.73 7.08 -4.75
C VAL A 32 -2.29 8.50 -4.62
N ALA A 33 -2.53 8.97 -3.39
CA ALA A 33 -3.02 10.32 -3.14
C ALA A 33 -2.07 11.40 -3.71
N LYS A 34 -0.75 11.17 -3.61
CA LYS A 34 0.26 12.06 -4.19
C LYS A 34 0.18 12.10 -5.72
N ILE A 35 0.04 10.95 -6.38
CA ILE A 35 -0.09 10.85 -7.85
C ILE A 35 -1.35 11.61 -8.31
N HIS A 36 -2.49 11.44 -7.63
CA HIS A 36 -3.71 12.18 -7.96
C HIS A 36 -3.56 13.69 -7.77
N ARG A 37 -2.90 14.14 -6.69
CA ARG A 37 -2.62 15.58 -6.48
C ARG A 37 -1.76 16.16 -7.60
N GLN A 38 -0.74 15.43 -8.05
CA GLN A 38 0.12 15.84 -9.17
C GLN A 38 -0.67 15.92 -10.48
N PHE A 39 -1.49 14.91 -10.77
CA PHE A 39 -2.33 14.89 -11.96
C PHE A 39 -3.34 16.05 -11.98
N ASN A 40 -4.05 16.28 -10.88
CA ASN A 40 -4.99 17.40 -10.76
C ASN A 40 -4.31 18.76 -10.94
N THR A 41 -3.09 18.90 -10.41
CA THR A 41 -2.28 20.12 -10.61
C THR A 41 -1.87 20.28 -12.08
N ALA A 42 -1.46 19.18 -12.74
CA ALA A 42 -1.09 19.20 -14.15
C ALA A 42 -2.29 19.55 -15.05
N LEU A 43 -3.48 19.03 -14.74
CA LEU A 43 -4.72 19.38 -15.45
C LEU A 43 -5.06 20.87 -15.28
N LYS A 44 -4.98 21.42 -14.06
CA LYS A 44 -5.24 22.84 -13.79
C LYS A 44 -4.29 23.79 -14.53
N ARG A 45 -3.07 23.34 -14.83
CA ARG A 45 -2.04 24.14 -15.52
C ARG A 45 -2.03 23.95 -17.04
N ALA A 46 -2.72 22.92 -17.54
CA ALA A 46 -2.70 22.59 -18.97
C ALA A 46 -3.43 23.68 -19.78
N LYS A 47 -2.74 24.22 -20.79
CA LYS A 47 -3.29 25.25 -21.70
C LYS A 47 -3.65 24.71 -23.08
N SER A 48 -3.34 23.44 -23.37
CA SER A 48 -3.65 22.82 -24.66
C SER A 48 -4.08 21.36 -24.49
N ARG A 49 -4.81 20.88 -25.50
CA ARG A 49 -5.28 19.48 -25.59
C ARG A 49 -4.13 18.49 -25.47
N GLN A 50 -2.99 18.79 -26.10
CA GLN A 50 -1.82 17.92 -26.04
C GLN A 50 -1.25 17.83 -24.62
N THR A 51 -1.21 18.94 -23.87
CA THR A 51 -0.71 18.93 -22.49
C THR A 51 -1.63 18.12 -21.57
N VAL A 52 -2.95 18.18 -21.80
CA VAL A 52 -3.93 17.35 -21.08
C VAL A 52 -3.70 15.86 -21.34
N LEU A 53 -3.54 15.46 -22.60
CA LEU A 53 -3.26 14.07 -22.96
C LEU A 53 -1.93 13.57 -22.37
N ASN A 54 -0.89 14.39 -22.43
CA ASN A 54 0.41 14.06 -21.85
C ASN A 54 0.33 13.87 -20.32
N ALA A 55 -0.46 14.71 -19.64
CA ALA A 55 -0.70 14.58 -18.20
C ALA A 55 -1.39 13.25 -17.87
N TYR A 56 -2.40 12.84 -18.66
CA TYR A 56 -3.08 11.56 -18.49
C TYR A 56 -2.14 10.36 -18.68
N TRP A 57 -1.37 10.33 -19.78
CA TRP A 57 -0.45 9.22 -20.02
C TRP A 57 0.64 9.11 -18.95
N THR A 58 1.14 10.25 -18.48
CA THR A 58 2.10 10.30 -17.36
C THR A 58 1.49 9.76 -16.08
N HIS A 59 0.28 10.21 -15.74
CA HIS A 59 -0.48 9.73 -14.59
C HIS A 59 -0.70 8.21 -14.64
N LYS A 60 -1.21 7.68 -15.77
CA LYS A 60 -1.42 6.24 -15.98
C LYS A 60 -0.14 5.45 -15.76
N LYS A 61 0.98 5.88 -16.37
CA LYS A 61 2.28 5.22 -16.23
C LYS A 61 2.79 5.22 -14.80
N GLN A 62 2.62 6.31 -14.06
CA GLN A 62 3.01 6.40 -12.65
C GLN A 62 2.16 5.46 -11.79
N HIS A 63 0.85 5.44 -12.03
CA HIS A 63 -0.09 4.61 -11.28
C HIS A 63 0.14 3.11 -11.53
N GLU A 64 0.40 2.70 -12.78
CA GLU A 64 0.73 1.31 -13.13
C GLU A 64 2.03 0.84 -12.47
N ARG A 65 3.06 1.69 -12.47
CA ARG A 65 4.34 1.39 -11.78
C ARG A 65 4.16 1.22 -10.28
N LEU A 66 3.36 2.10 -9.66
CA LEU A 66 3.07 2.00 -8.23
C LEU A 66 2.32 0.71 -7.93
N LEU A 67 1.32 0.35 -8.73
CA LEU A 67 0.57 -0.89 -8.56
C LEU A 67 1.46 -2.13 -8.71
N GLN A 68 2.36 -2.16 -9.70
CA GLN A 68 3.30 -3.26 -9.87
C GLN A 68 4.26 -3.41 -8.69
N LYS A 69 4.80 -2.30 -8.18
CA LYS A 69 5.63 -2.29 -6.96
C LYS A 69 4.82 -2.85 -5.79
N HIS A 70 3.58 -2.38 -5.65
CA HIS A 70 2.69 -2.75 -4.58
C HIS A 70 2.43 -4.26 -4.54
N LEU A 71 1.98 -4.84 -5.65
CA LEU A 71 1.71 -6.28 -5.77
C LEU A 71 2.97 -7.13 -5.54
N LYS A 72 4.15 -6.64 -5.96
CA LYS A 72 5.42 -7.35 -5.74
C LYS A 72 5.78 -7.41 -4.25
N GLU A 73 5.57 -6.31 -3.53
CA GLU A 73 5.83 -6.22 -2.10
C GLU A 73 4.80 -7.04 -1.30
N GLU A 74 3.52 -7.05 -1.70
CA GLU A 74 2.50 -7.96 -1.15
C GLU A 74 2.89 -9.43 -1.36
N MET A 75 3.32 -9.82 -2.56
CA MET A 75 3.77 -11.18 -2.85
C MET A 75 5.00 -11.57 -2.02
N ALA A 76 5.95 -10.66 -1.84
CA ALA A 76 7.11 -10.88 -0.98
C ALA A 76 6.69 -11.09 0.48
N GLN A 77 5.68 -10.35 0.96
CA GLN A 77 5.12 -10.53 2.29
C GLN A 77 4.41 -11.88 2.43
N VAL A 78 3.58 -12.26 1.46
CA VAL A 78 2.93 -13.59 1.43
C VAL A 78 3.97 -14.69 1.52
N ASN A 79 5.06 -14.61 0.74
CA ASN A 79 6.14 -15.60 0.80
C ASN A 79 6.85 -15.63 2.17
N ARG A 80 7.08 -14.47 2.80
CA ARG A 80 7.63 -14.41 4.17
C ARG A 80 6.68 -15.04 5.19
N ILE A 81 5.38 -14.80 5.07
CA ILE A 81 4.37 -15.39 5.94
C ILE A 81 4.33 -16.90 5.73
N LYS A 82 4.26 -17.37 4.48
CA LYS A 82 4.31 -18.81 4.13
C LYS A 82 5.53 -19.50 4.76
N ASN A 83 6.72 -18.95 4.57
CA ASN A 83 7.95 -19.51 5.14
C ASN A 83 7.99 -19.49 6.69
N ARG A 84 7.20 -18.62 7.33
CA ARG A 84 7.07 -18.58 8.80
C ARG A 84 5.97 -19.50 9.33
N LEU A 85 4.96 -19.80 8.51
CA LEU A 85 3.89 -20.75 8.81
C LEU A 85 4.34 -22.20 8.60
N ASP A 86 5.36 -22.43 7.78
CA ASP A 86 6.05 -23.71 7.64
C ASP A 86 6.89 -23.99 8.89
N TYR A 87 6.21 -24.31 10.00
CA TYR A 87 6.79 -24.95 11.16
C TYR A 87 5.79 -25.97 11.72
N LYS A 88 6.07 -27.23 11.35
CA LYS A 88 5.37 -28.51 11.62
C LYS A 88 4.25 -28.92 10.68
#